data_AF-A0A0R3DZB7-F1
#
_entry.id   AF-A0A0R3DZB7-F1
#
_cell.length_a   1.000
_cell.length_b   1.000
_cell.length_c   1.000
_cell.angle_alpha   90.00
_cell.angle_beta   90.00
_cell.angle_gamma   90.00
#
_symmetry.space_group_name_H-M   'P 1'
#
loop_
_entity.id
_entity.type
_entity.pdbx_description
1 polymer ?
#
loop_
_entity_poly.entity_id
_entity_poly.type
_entity_poly.pdbx_seq_one_letter_code
_entity_poly.pdbx_strand_id
1 'polypeptide(L)' 'MSNMMRESQTMAQTKDENLSYMSDMALELAHMAEDSGLATLAYLFRMAALEASTANSELNVPDDLPSQVTSH' A
#
# COMPACT_ATOMS: atom_id res chain seq x y z
N MET A 1 -25.00 -16.49 -0.75
CA MET A 1 -23.63 -16.12 -1.18
C MET A 1 -23.27 -14.69 -0.74
N SER A 2 -23.64 -14.29 0.48
CA SER A 2 -23.58 -12.87 0.90
C SER A 2 -22.52 -12.60 1.99
N ASN A 3 -21.97 -13.66 2.60
CA ASN A 3 -20.96 -13.55 3.66
C ASN A 3 -19.56 -13.28 3.10
N MET A 4 -19.13 -14.02 2.08
CA MET A 4 -17.79 -13.88 1.49
C MET A 4 -17.52 -12.47 0.93
N MET A 5 -18.50 -11.84 0.27
CA MET A 5 -18.34 -10.48 -0.29
C MET A 5 -18.16 -9.41 0.80
N ARG A 6 -18.82 -9.58 1.95
CA ARG A 6 -18.69 -8.66 3.10
C ARG A 6 -17.35 -8.85 3.80
N GLU A 7 -16.91 -10.10 3.95
CA GLU A 7 -15.61 -10.45 4.55
C GLU A 7 -14.45 -9.86 3.71
N SER A 8 -14.51 -9.95 2.38
CA SER A 8 -13.53 -9.35 1.48
C SER A 8 -13.46 -7.82 1.60
N GLN A 9 -14.60 -7.14 1.73
CA GLN A 9 -14.64 -5.69 1.94
C GLN A 9 -14.04 -5.28 3.28
N THR A 10 -14.34 -6.01 4.36
CA THR A 10 -13.74 -5.74 5.67
C THR A 10 -12.23 -5.96 5.66
N MET A 11 -11.72 -7.00 5.01
CA MET A 11 -10.28 -7.25 4.89
C MET A 11 -9.57 -6.19 4.06
N ALA A 12 -10.19 -5.72 2.96
CA ALA A 12 -9.65 -4.63 2.15
C ALA A 12 -9.57 -3.32 2.96
N GLN A 13 -10.62 -2.99 3.73
CA GLN A 13 -10.64 -1.80 4.59
C GLN A 13 -9.57 -1.88 5.70
N THR A 14 -9.43 -3.03 6.36
CA THR A 14 -8.40 -3.17 7.41
C THR A 14 -6.99 -3.07 6.84
N LYS A 15 -6.78 -3.54 5.60
CA LYS A 15 -5.50 -3.42 4.91
C LYS A 15 -5.19 -1.97 4.55
N ASP A 16 -6.16 -1.22 4.06
CA ASP A 16 -6.03 0.21 3.74
C ASP A 16 -5.67 1.05 4.97
N GLU A 17 -6.37 0.84 6.09
CA GLU A 17 -6.08 1.51 7.36
C GLU A 17 -4.65 1.21 7.86
N ASN A 18 -4.21 -0.04 7.73
CA ASN A 18 -2.83 -0.43 8.09
C ASN A 18 -1.78 0.25 7.19
N LEU A 19 -2.05 0.39 5.89
CA LEU A 19 -1.12 1.04 4.94
C LEU A 19 -1.06 2.55 5.17
N SER A 20 -2.19 3.20 5.44
CA SER A 20 -2.22 4.61 5.84
C SER A 20 -1.39 4.85 7.09
N TYR A 21 -1.58 4.00 8.12
CA TYR A 21 -0.82 4.09 9.36
C TYR A 21 0.69 3.86 9.14
N MET A 22 1.07 2.93 8.26
CA MET A 22 2.47 2.72 7.88
C MET A 22 3.07 3.92 7.15
N SER A 23 2.30 4.58 6.28
CA SER A 23 2.74 5.79 5.58
C SER A 23 3.01 6.94 6.57
N ASP A 24 2.08 7.18 7.50
CA ASP A 24 2.24 8.22 8.54
C ASP A 24 3.45 7.94 9.44
N MET A 25 3.63 6.68 9.85
CA MET A 25 4.78 6.28 10.66
C MET A 25 6.10 6.48 9.90
N ALA A 26 6.14 6.13 8.62
CA ALA A 26 7.33 6.31 7.80
C ALA A 26 7.68 7.80 7.61
N LEU A 27 6.68 8.68 7.46
CA LEU A 27 6.92 10.13 7.41
C LEU A 27 7.50 10.67 8.72
N GLU A 28 6.97 10.23 9.86
CA GLU A 28 7.50 10.64 11.17
C GLU A 28 8.95 10.22 11.34
N LEU A 29 9.27 8.96 11.01
CA LEU A 29 10.64 8.44 11.05
C LEU A 29 11.57 9.18 10.07
N ALA A 30 11.05 9.62 8.92
CA ALA A 30 11.82 10.42 7.97
C ALA A 30 12.21 11.78 8.57
N HIS A 31 11.27 12.46 9.24
CA HIS A 31 11.57 13.72 9.93
C HIS A 31 12.60 13.53 11.05
N MET A 32 12.42 12.51 11.89
CA MET A 32 13.39 12.21 12.96
C MET A 32 14.79 11.90 12.41
N ALA A 33 14.87 11.17 11.29
CA ALA A 33 16.13 10.87 10.62
C ALA A 33 16.78 12.12 10.01
N GLU A 34 15.98 13.03 9.43
CA GLU A 34 16.45 14.30 8.88
C GLU A 34 17.00 15.22 9.98
N ASP A 35 16.28 15.35 11.09
CA ASP A 35 16.70 16.10 12.28
C ASP A 35 17.98 15.55 12.90
N SER A 36 18.21 14.24 12.76
CA SER A 36 19.43 13.55 13.21
C SER A 36 20.58 13.62 12.19
N GLY A 37 20.40 14.28 11.04
CA GLY A 37 21.39 14.35 9.97
C GLY A 37 21.57 13.04 9.18
N LEU A 38 20.69 12.06 9.36
CA LEU A 38 20.71 10.76 8.68
C LEU A 38 19.98 10.84 7.33
N ALA A 39 20.50 11.64 6.41
CA ALA A 39 19.84 11.95 5.13
C ALA A 39 19.46 10.70 4.32
N THR A 40 20.34 9.70 4.25
CA THR A 40 20.04 8.43 3.56
C THR A 40 18.87 7.69 4.20
N LEU A 41 18.79 7.69 5.52
CA LEU A 41 17.71 7.02 6.25
C LEU A 41 16.38 7.77 6.08
N ALA A 42 16.40 9.10 6.14
CA ALA A 42 15.24 9.93 5.86
C ALA A 42 14.69 9.69 4.45
N TYR A 43 15.58 9.57 3.45
CA TYR A 43 15.19 9.23 2.08
C TYR A 43 14.50 7.87 2.00
N LEU A 44 15.06 6.83 2.63
CA LEU A 44 14.46 5.49 2.63
C LEU A 44 13.07 5.47 3.27
N PHE A 45 12.88 6.22 4.37
CA PHE A 45 11.58 6.33 5.00
C PHE A 45 10.56 7.07 4.13
N ARG A 46 10.95 8.14 3.43
CA ARG A 46 10.08 8.81 2.44
C ARG A 46 9.67 7.87 1.29
N MET A 47 10.59 7.03 0.83
CA MET A 47 10.28 6.02 -0.18
C MET A 47 9.28 4.97 0.34
N ALA A 48 9.44 4.52 1.59
CA ALA A 48 8.49 3.61 2.22
C ALA A 48 7.10 4.24 2.40
N ALA A 49 7.03 5.53 2.77
CA ALA A 49 5.77 6.27 2.88
C ALA A 49 5.06 6.39 1.53
N LEU A 50 5.82 6.67 0.46
CA LEU A 50 5.31 6.72 -0.91
C LEU A 50 4.74 5.37 -1.33
N GLU A 51 5.49 4.29 -1.13
CA GLU A 51 5.08 2.92 -1.46
C GLU A 51 3.77 2.54 -0.74
N ALA A 52 3.67 2.84 0.56
CA ALA A 52 2.45 2.56 1.33
C ALA A 52 1.24 3.35 0.82
N SER A 53 1.45 4.58 0.35
CA SER A 53 0.38 5.42 -0.22
C SER A 53 -0.06 4.96 -1.62
N THR A 54 0.85 4.37 -2.41
CA THR A 54 0.55 3.90 -3.77
C THR A 54 0.06 2.45 -3.81
N ALA A 55 0.35 1.65 -2.77
CA ALA A 55 -0.08 0.25 -2.67
C ALA A 55 -1.61 0.07 -2.77
N ASN A 56 -2.39 1.09 -2.40
CA ASN A 56 -3.85 1.06 -2.56
C ASN A 56 -4.30 1.28 -4.02
N SER A 57 -3.49 1.96 -4.83
CA SER A 57 -3.76 2.21 -6.24
C SER A 57 -3.54 0.96 -7.11
N GLU A 58 -2.64 0.06 -6.71
CA GLU A 58 -2.40 -1.21 -7.42
C GLU A 58 -3.46 -2.28 -7.12
N LEU A 59 -4.08 -2.24 -5.93
CA LEU A 59 -5.18 -3.15 -5.57
C LEU A 59 -6.51 -2.81 -6.28
N ASN A 60 -6.60 -1.62 -6.89
CA ASN A 60 -7.78 -1.15 -7.61
C ASN A 60 -7.73 -1.40 -9.12
N VAL A 61 -6.71 -2.11 -9.64
CA VAL A 61 -6.80 -2.67 -10.99
C VAL A 61 -7.76 -3.86 -10.91
N PRO A 62 -8.96 -3.78 -11.51
CA PRO A 62 -9.80 -4.96 -11.65
C PRO A 62 -9.00 -5.94 -12.50
N ASP A 63 -8.94 -7.19 -12.06
CA ASP A 63 -8.35 -8.33 -12.76
C ASP A 63 -9.16 -8.69 -14.03
N ASP A 64 -9.42 -7.69 -14.88
CA ASP A 64 -10.16 -7.77 -16.14
C ASP A 64 -9.17 -8.00 -17.29
N LEU A 65 -8.50 -9.15 -17.28
CA LEU A 65 -7.95 -9.72 -18.51
C LEU A 65 -8.25 -11.22 -18.54
N PRO A 66 -9.31 -11.65 -19.25
CA PRO A 66 -9.48 -13.06 -19.56
C PRO A 66 -8.37 -13.42 -20.55
N SER A 67 -7.34 -14.09 -20.04
CA SER A 67 -6.35 -14.83 -20.82
C SER A 67 -7.06 -15.94 -21.60
N GLN A 68 -7.73 -15.60 -22.70
CA GLN A 68 -8.09 -16.55 -23.74
C GLN A 68 -6.84 -16.84 -24.57
N VAL A 69 -6.12 -17.88 -24.17
CA VAL A 69 -5.22 -18.60 -25.05
C VAL A 69 -6.05 -19.35 -26.08
N THR A 70 -6.28 -18.74 -27.24
CA THR A 70 -6.72 -19.50 -28.42
C THR A 70 -5.56 -20.32 -28.92
N SER A 71 -5.63 -21.63 -28.69
CA SER A 71 -4.74 -22.61 -29.30
C SER A 71 -5.00 -22.64 -30.81
N HIS A 72 -3.95 -22.45 -31.60
CA HIS A 72 -3.90 -22.81 -33.02
C HIS A 72 -2.73 -23.76 -33.24
#